data_AF-A0A0C3HW66-F1
#
_entry.id   AF-A0A0C3HW66-F1
#
_cell.length_a   1.000
_cell.length_b   1.000
_cell.length_c   1.000
_cell.angle_alpha   90.00
_cell.angle_beta   90.00
_cell.angle_gamma   90.00
#
_symmetry.space_group_name_H-M   'P 1'
#
loop_
_entity.id
_entity.type
_entity.pdbx_description
1 polymer ?
#
loop_
_entity_poly.entity_id
_entity_poly.type
_entity_poly.pdbx_seq_one_letter_code
_entity_poly.pdbx_strand_id
1 'polypeptide(L)'
;MANTVIDYASKCPKSVIVMSGWSQGAVVAHKALQGLDKTNAPDIKQVVGLVTFGDPNHVWDNLPLPKSIPSSSFSSYCVTGSVPDPLCAQLPQDYKIPTSVNDIIGPFKTLPTIAVGAQEAAAAGSLIVNFPGQLLGSFGSFIKALRPSQFVRLLLTPEHFTYGNNGMAKTAAGFVANLPAVKAAIAKGGK
;
A
#
# COMPACT_ATOMS: atom_id res chain seq x y z
N MET A 1 8.95 1.02 -11.52
CA MET A 1 8.03 -0.01 -12.05
C MET A 1 7.69 0.20 -13.53
N ALA A 2 7.29 1.40 -14.01
CA ALA A 2 7.03 1.62 -15.45
C ALA A 2 8.22 1.21 -16.34
N ASN A 3 9.43 1.68 -16.03
CA ASN A 3 10.64 1.26 -16.76
C ASN A 3 10.88 -0.25 -16.70
N THR A 4 10.56 -0.89 -15.57
CA THR A 4 10.66 -2.36 -15.43
C THR A 4 9.74 -3.09 -16.39
N VAL A 5 8.53 -2.57 -16.63
CA VAL A 5 7.59 -3.10 -17.63
C VAL A 5 8.18 -2.95 -19.03
N ILE A 6 8.70 -1.78 -19.37
CA ILE A 6 9.32 -1.50 -20.68
C ILE A 6 10.53 -2.42 -20.91
N ASP A 7 11.42 -2.55 -19.94
CA ASP A 7 12.62 -3.39 -20.01
C ASP A 7 12.28 -4.88 -20.11
N TYR A 8 11.19 -5.32 -19.46
CA TYR A 8 10.74 -6.70 -19.54
C TYR A 8 10.07 -6.99 -20.88
N ALA A 9 9.20 -6.09 -21.36
CA ALA A 9 8.54 -6.17 -22.65
C ALA A 9 9.55 -6.20 -23.81
N SER A 10 10.66 -5.47 -23.71
CA SER A 10 11.73 -5.47 -24.71
C SER A 10 12.48 -6.82 -24.76
N LYS A 11 12.70 -7.43 -23.59
CA LYS A 11 13.33 -8.77 -23.48
C LYS A 11 12.37 -9.90 -23.84
N CYS A 12 11.07 -9.72 -23.62
CA CYS A 12 10.05 -10.72 -23.83
C CYS A 12 8.85 -10.13 -24.62
N PRO A 13 9.00 -9.87 -25.94
CA PRO A 13 7.97 -9.13 -26.71
C PRO A 13 6.61 -9.81 -26.82
N LYS A 14 6.53 -11.11 -26.55
CA LYS A 14 5.29 -11.91 -26.53
C LYS A 14 4.75 -12.13 -25.12
N SER A 15 5.33 -11.47 -24.12
CA SER A 15 4.95 -11.70 -22.74
C SER A 15 3.57 -11.14 -22.43
N VAL A 16 2.93 -11.76 -21.44
CA VAL A 16 1.73 -11.24 -20.79
C VAL A 16 2.17 -10.70 -19.44
N ILE A 17 1.99 -9.40 -19.23
CA ILE A 17 2.48 -8.71 -18.04
C ILE A 17 1.30 -8.46 -17.10
N VAL A 18 1.46 -8.86 -15.84
CA VAL A 18 0.55 -8.49 -14.76
C VAL A 18 1.33 -7.65 -13.77
N MET A 19 0.80 -6.48 -13.43
CA MET A 19 1.39 -5.63 -12.42
C MET A 19 0.74 -5.95 -11.07
N SER A 20 1.55 -6.03 -10.02
CA SER A 20 1.06 -6.28 -8.67
C SER A 20 1.71 -5.35 -7.67
N GLY A 21 0.96 -4.96 -6.64
CA GLY A 21 1.45 -4.10 -5.59
C GLY A 21 0.70 -4.31 -4.27
N TRP A 22 1.43 -4.18 -3.16
CA TRP A 22 0.88 -4.27 -1.81
C TRP A 22 1.14 -2.97 -1.04
N SER A 23 0.12 -2.47 -0.33
CA SER A 23 0.20 -1.21 0.43
C SER A 23 0.72 -0.06 -0.45
N GLN A 24 1.80 0.63 -0.07
CA GLN A 24 2.41 1.67 -0.91
C GLN A 24 2.83 1.15 -2.30
N GLY A 25 3.20 -0.13 -2.42
CA GLY A 25 3.50 -0.76 -3.71
C GLY A 25 2.31 -0.79 -4.67
N ALA A 26 1.07 -0.83 -4.17
CA ALA A 26 -0.13 -0.69 -5.00
C ALA A 26 -0.19 0.69 -5.66
N VAL A 27 0.11 1.76 -4.91
CA VAL A 27 0.18 3.12 -5.46
C VAL A 27 1.29 3.24 -6.50
N VAL A 28 2.45 2.60 -6.27
CA VAL A 28 3.53 2.53 -7.26
C VAL A 28 3.04 1.86 -8.57
N ALA A 29 2.25 0.79 -8.47
CA ALA A 29 1.69 0.11 -9.63
C ALA A 29 0.67 0.98 -10.38
N HIS A 30 -0.24 1.66 -9.67
CA HIS A 30 -1.16 2.65 -10.27
C HIS A 30 -0.43 3.77 -11.00
N LYS A 31 0.59 4.37 -10.36
CA LYS A 31 1.39 5.46 -10.96
C LYS A 31 2.18 4.99 -12.17
N ALA A 32 2.71 3.77 -12.13
CA ALA A 32 3.41 3.19 -13.27
C ALA A 32 2.49 2.98 -14.48
N LEU A 33 1.29 2.45 -14.26
CA LEU A 33 0.27 2.31 -15.31
C LEU A 33 -0.12 3.66 -15.92
N GLN A 34 -0.38 4.65 -15.06
CA GLN A 34 -0.66 6.02 -15.50
C GLN A 34 0.50 6.63 -16.30
N GLY A 35 1.75 6.36 -15.90
CA GLY A 35 2.93 6.78 -16.63
C GLY A 35 2.99 6.19 -18.04
N LEU A 36 2.80 4.87 -18.15
CA LEU A 36 2.79 4.16 -19.43
C LEU A 36 1.69 4.67 -20.37
N ASP A 37 0.50 4.96 -19.83
CA ASP A 37 -0.64 5.47 -20.61
C ASP A 37 -0.39 6.90 -21.10
N LYS A 38 0.08 7.78 -20.22
CA LYS A 38 0.39 9.18 -20.57
C LYS A 38 1.47 9.31 -21.64
N THR A 39 2.43 8.39 -21.67
CA THR A 39 3.49 8.38 -22.69
C THR A 39 3.10 7.59 -23.94
N ASN A 40 1.89 7.02 -24.00
CA ASN A 40 1.46 6.09 -25.05
C ASN A 40 2.50 4.97 -25.29
N ALA A 41 3.11 4.46 -24.21
CA ALA A 41 4.13 3.43 -24.33
C ALA A 41 3.51 2.19 -25.00
N PRO A 42 4.07 1.65 -26.10
CA PRO A 42 3.49 0.51 -26.80
C PRO A 42 3.36 -0.72 -25.90
N ASP A 43 4.25 -0.83 -24.91
CA ASP A 43 4.34 -1.92 -23.94
C ASP A 43 3.13 -1.99 -23.00
N ILE A 44 2.35 -0.91 -22.85
CA ILE A 44 1.11 -0.94 -22.05
C ILE A 44 0.13 -1.99 -22.57
N LYS A 45 0.18 -2.31 -23.87
CA LYS A 45 -0.67 -3.35 -24.49
C LYS A 45 -0.35 -4.76 -24.00
N GLN A 46 0.85 -4.99 -23.46
CA GLN A 46 1.23 -6.27 -22.84
C GLN A 46 0.74 -6.35 -21.39
N VAL A 47 0.33 -5.24 -20.78
CA VAL A 47 -0.21 -5.23 -19.42
C VAL A 47 -1.68 -5.63 -19.44
N VAL A 48 -1.98 -6.82 -18.93
CA VAL A 48 -3.32 -7.41 -19.01
C VAL A 48 -4.11 -7.30 -17.72
N GLY A 49 -3.48 -6.77 -16.66
CA GLY A 49 -4.16 -6.50 -15.41
C GLY A 49 -3.28 -5.94 -14.31
N LEU A 50 -3.99 -5.45 -13.28
CA LEU A 50 -3.45 -4.91 -12.05
C LEU A 50 -4.06 -5.66 -10.88
N VAL A 51 -3.21 -6.26 -10.04
CA VAL A 51 -3.63 -6.90 -8.79
C VAL A 51 -3.07 -6.12 -7.62
N THR A 52 -3.93 -5.64 -6.73
CA THR A 52 -3.50 -4.88 -5.56
C THR A 52 -3.94 -5.52 -4.26
N PHE A 53 -3.12 -5.36 -3.23
CA PHE A 53 -3.39 -5.84 -1.87
C PHE A 53 -3.27 -4.67 -0.90
N GLY A 54 -4.26 -4.43 -0.05
CA GLY A 54 -4.24 -3.29 0.88
C GLY A 54 -4.08 -1.96 0.14
N ASP A 55 -4.85 -1.76 -0.94
CA ASP A 55 -4.66 -0.70 -1.93
C ASP A 55 -5.11 0.67 -1.42
N PRO A 56 -4.19 1.60 -1.11
CA PRO A 56 -4.54 2.87 -0.54
C PRO A 56 -4.67 3.96 -1.62
N ASN A 57 -4.75 3.62 -2.91
CA ASN A 57 -4.87 4.59 -4.01
C ASN A 57 -6.00 5.60 -3.80
N HIS A 58 -7.14 5.14 -3.27
CA HIS A 58 -8.30 6.00 -2.97
C HIS A 58 -8.00 7.06 -1.89
N VAL A 59 -7.00 6.83 -1.04
CA VAL A 59 -6.61 7.73 0.05
C VAL A 59 -5.80 8.91 -0.47
N TRP A 60 -5.01 8.75 -1.55
CA TRP A 60 -4.18 9.84 -2.10
C TRP A 60 -4.74 10.47 -3.37
N ASP A 61 -4.49 9.82 -4.50
CA ASP A 61 -4.63 10.40 -5.84
C ASP A 61 -5.87 9.85 -6.55
N ASN A 62 -6.49 8.79 -6.02
CA ASN A 62 -7.62 8.06 -6.59
C ASN A 62 -7.45 7.82 -8.09
N LEU A 63 -6.26 7.34 -8.47
CA LEU A 63 -5.88 7.21 -9.87
C LEU A 63 -6.78 6.19 -10.56
N PRO A 64 -7.48 6.55 -11.64
CA PRO A 64 -8.25 5.59 -12.39
C PRO A 64 -7.32 4.62 -13.12
N LEU A 65 -7.85 3.47 -13.52
CA LEU A 65 -7.15 2.64 -14.50
C LEU A 65 -7.13 3.32 -15.87
N PRO A 66 -6.03 3.19 -16.63
CA PRO A 66 -6.00 3.55 -18.05
C PRO A 66 -7.16 2.94 -18.82
N LYS A 67 -7.79 3.70 -19.73
CA LYS A 67 -8.92 3.20 -20.55
C LYS A 67 -8.53 2.00 -21.43
N SER A 68 -7.24 1.90 -21.75
CA SER A 68 -6.63 0.80 -22.51
C SER A 68 -6.65 -0.53 -21.74
N ILE A 69 -6.84 -0.51 -20.42
CA ILE A 69 -6.93 -1.69 -19.57
C ILE A 69 -8.39 -1.90 -19.15
N PRO A 70 -9.02 -3.02 -19.53
CA PRO A 70 -10.39 -3.31 -19.12
C PRO A 70 -10.53 -3.27 -17.60
N SER A 71 -11.63 -2.73 -17.07
CA SER A 71 -11.88 -2.71 -15.63
C SER A 71 -11.95 -4.11 -15.01
N SER A 72 -12.39 -5.11 -15.78
CA SER A 72 -12.36 -6.52 -15.40
C SER A 72 -10.95 -7.11 -15.21
N SER A 73 -9.92 -6.40 -15.69
CA SER A 73 -8.51 -6.72 -15.47
C SER A 73 -7.96 -6.14 -14.17
N PHE A 74 -8.80 -5.46 -13.38
CA PHE A 74 -8.46 -5.01 -12.04
C PHE A 74 -8.91 -6.04 -10.99
N SER A 75 -8.08 -6.29 -10.00
CA SER A 75 -8.48 -7.00 -8.79
C SER A 75 -7.81 -6.38 -7.57
N SER A 76 -8.61 -5.81 -6.66
CA SER A 76 -8.14 -5.28 -5.39
C SER A 76 -8.62 -6.16 -4.26
N TYR A 77 -7.70 -6.53 -3.37
CA TYR A 77 -7.94 -7.41 -2.23
C TYR A 77 -7.59 -6.70 -0.94
N CYS A 78 -8.53 -6.70 0.00
CA CYS A 78 -8.35 -6.13 1.32
C CYS A 78 -8.94 -7.07 2.36
N VAL A 79 -8.35 -7.09 3.54
CA VAL A 79 -8.85 -7.89 4.64
C VAL A 79 -10.14 -7.25 5.18
N THR A 80 -11.24 -7.98 5.11
CA THR A 80 -12.57 -7.57 5.60
C THR A 80 -12.99 -8.33 6.87
N GLY A 81 -12.04 -8.99 7.54
CA GLY A 81 -12.28 -9.77 8.76
C GLY A 81 -12.49 -8.91 10.01
N SER A 82 -12.37 -9.54 11.20
CA SER A 82 -12.59 -8.88 12.50
C SER A 82 -11.71 -7.66 12.74
N VAL A 83 -10.54 -7.63 12.11
CA VAL A 83 -9.67 -6.44 12.03
C VAL A 83 -9.73 -5.95 10.58
N PRO A 84 -10.50 -4.89 10.29
CA PRO A 84 -10.60 -4.36 8.93
C PRO A 84 -9.27 -3.75 8.53
N ASP A 85 -8.89 -3.92 7.25
CA ASP A 85 -7.75 -3.23 6.68
C ASP A 85 -8.03 -1.72 6.61
N PRO A 86 -7.39 -0.87 7.45
CA PRO A 86 -7.67 0.56 7.48
C PRO A 86 -7.23 1.26 6.20
N LEU A 87 -6.47 0.59 5.33
CA LEU A 87 -6.04 1.11 4.04
C LEU A 87 -7.10 0.98 2.96
N CYS A 88 -8.15 0.20 3.22
CA CYS A 88 -9.20 -0.13 2.26
C CYS A 88 -10.61 0.20 2.74
N ALA A 89 -10.81 0.30 4.05
CA ALA A 89 -12.09 0.61 4.67
C ALA A 89 -12.12 2.04 5.19
N GLN A 90 -13.32 2.62 5.27
CA GLN A 90 -13.52 3.79 6.11
C GLN A 90 -13.28 3.38 7.56
N LEU A 91 -12.63 4.26 8.33
CA LEU A 91 -12.51 4.05 9.77
C LEU A 91 -13.92 3.86 10.38
N PRO A 92 -14.08 2.96 11.35
CA PRO A 92 -15.34 2.82 12.08
C PRO A 92 -15.84 4.18 12.58
N GLN A 93 -17.15 4.40 12.55
CA GLN A 93 -17.74 5.68 12.98
C GLN A 93 -17.44 6.00 14.46
N ASP A 94 -17.19 4.98 15.27
CA ASP A 94 -16.83 5.06 16.68
C ASP A 94 -15.31 5.08 16.91
N TYR A 95 -14.49 5.16 15.86
CA TYR A 95 -13.03 5.26 15.99
C TYR A 95 -12.67 6.53 16.75
N LYS A 96 -12.08 6.35 17.94
CA LYS A 96 -11.71 7.46 18.82
C LYS A 96 -10.41 8.11 18.35
N ILE A 97 -10.54 9.25 17.70
CA ILE A 97 -9.39 10.11 17.38
C ILE A 97 -8.84 10.70 18.69
N PRO A 98 -7.51 10.69 18.91
CA PRO A 98 -6.91 11.36 20.06
C PRO A 98 -7.31 12.84 20.11
N THR A 99 -7.81 13.28 21.26
CA THR A 99 -8.24 14.67 21.51
C THR A 99 -7.30 15.42 22.45
N SER A 100 -6.43 14.69 23.15
CA SER A 100 -5.45 15.22 24.07
C SER A 100 -4.05 14.68 23.80
N VAL A 101 -3.03 15.39 24.28
CA VAL A 101 -1.63 14.88 24.27
C VAL A 101 -1.55 13.55 25.00
N ASN A 102 -2.28 13.40 26.11
CA ASN A 102 -2.30 12.17 26.91
C ASN A 102 -2.89 10.97 26.18
N ASP A 103 -3.83 11.17 25.25
CA ASP A 103 -4.37 10.09 24.42
C ASP A 103 -3.30 9.47 23.52
N ILE A 104 -2.25 10.23 23.20
CA ILE A 104 -1.14 9.84 22.31
C ILE A 104 0.06 9.31 23.12
N ILE A 105 0.46 10.02 24.17
CA ILE A 105 1.64 9.65 24.97
C ILE A 105 1.31 8.66 26.10
N GLY A 106 0.04 8.49 26.46
CA GLY A 106 -0.41 7.56 27.49
C GLY A 106 0.02 6.11 27.19
N PRO A 107 -0.21 5.59 25.97
CA PRO A 107 0.28 4.28 25.54
C PRO A 107 1.81 4.14 25.60
N PHE A 108 2.58 5.23 25.54
CA PHE A 108 4.05 5.13 25.55
C PHE A 108 4.58 4.69 26.92
N LYS A 109 3.77 4.77 27.98
CA LYS A 109 4.14 4.28 29.31
C LYS A 109 4.33 2.75 29.34
N THR A 110 3.67 2.01 28.44
CA THR A 110 3.79 0.55 28.36
C THR A 110 4.79 0.11 27.29
N LEU A 111 5.24 1.01 26.41
CA LEU A 111 6.19 0.73 25.33
C LEU A 111 7.49 0.02 25.78
N PRO A 112 8.12 0.39 26.91
CA PRO A 112 9.33 -0.29 27.39
C PRO A 112 9.06 -1.72 27.86
N THR A 113 7.82 -2.03 28.28
CA THR A 113 7.43 -3.36 28.75
C THR A 113 7.10 -4.33 27.62
N ILE A 114 6.85 -3.82 26.41
CA ILE A 114 6.54 -4.62 25.22
C ILE A 114 7.71 -4.69 24.22
N ALA A 115 8.71 -3.81 24.36
CA ALA A 115 9.91 -3.82 23.53
C ALA A 115 10.73 -5.11 23.78
N VAL A 116 11.15 -5.77 22.71
CA VAL A 116 11.91 -7.02 22.78
C VAL A 116 13.38 -6.77 22.40
N GLY A 117 14.27 -6.91 23.39
CA GLY A 117 15.71 -6.72 23.20
C GLY A 117 16.20 -5.30 23.54
N ALA A 118 17.53 -5.18 23.67
CA ALA A 118 18.17 -3.99 24.23
C ALA A 118 18.03 -2.73 23.34
N GLN A 119 18.06 -2.91 22.01
CA GLN A 119 17.96 -1.82 21.04
C GLN A 119 16.54 -1.25 20.97
N GLU A 120 15.51 -2.12 20.97
CA GLU A 120 14.12 -1.70 21.00
C GLU A 120 13.78 -1.01 22.32
N ALA A 121 14.27 -1.52 23.45
CA ALA A 121 14.09 -0.89 24.76
C ALA A 121 14.74 0.51 24.83
N ALA A 122 15.94 0.66 24.27
CA ALA A 122 16.62 1.96 24.19
C ALA A 122 15.88 2.94 23.27
N ALA A 123 15.38 2.48 22.13
CA ALA A 123 14.57 3.29 21.22
C ALA A 123 13.25 3.72 21.88
N ALA A 124 12.56 2.79 22.55
CA ALA A 124 11.33 3.07 23.31
C ALA A 124 11.59 4.10 24.42
N GLY A 125 12.70 3.97 25.15
CA GLY A 125 13.12 4.94 26.17
C GLY A 125 13.35 6.34 25.59
N SER A 126 14.06 6.43 24.46
CA SER A 126 14.27 7.72 23.76
C SER A 126 12.97 8.33 23.26
N LEU A 127 12.04 7.50 22.78
CA LEU A 127 10.73 7.93 22.29
C LEU A 127 9.90 8.57 23.42
N ILE A 128 9.88 7.95 24.60
CA ILE A 128 9.16 8.46 25.78
C ILE A 128 9.67 9.83 26.22
N VAL A 129 10.98 10.05 26.11
CA VAL A 129 11.62 11.31 26.54
C VAL A 129 11.41 12.43 25.53
N ASN A 130 11.66 12.15 24.25
CA ASN A 130 11.75 13.20 23.23
C ASN A 130 10.40 13.52 22.58
N PHE A 131 9.53 12.53 22.42
CA PHE A 131 8.29 12.68 21.67
C PHE A 131 7.30 13.66 22.32
N PRO A 132 7.09 13.70 23.65
CA PRO A 132 6.17 14.66 24.26
C PRO A 132 6.52 16.12 23.96
N GLY A 133 7.81 16.48 24.01
CA GLY A 133 8.27 17.85 23.71
C GLY A 133 8.07 18.23 22.24
N GLN A 134 8.39 17.33 21.32
CA GLN A 134 8.19 17.53 19.88
C GLN A 134 6.69 17.59 19.51
N LEU A 135 5.87 16.77 20.18
CA LEU A 135 4.43 16.72 19.99
C LEU A 135 3.77 17.99 20.51
N LEU A 136 4.15 18.51 21.68
CA LEU A 136 3.61 19.76 22.22
C LEU A 136 3.84 20.94 21.28
N GLY A 137 5.05 21.05 20.71
CA GLY A 137 5.37 22.09 19.72
C GLY A 137 4.59 21.97 18.40
N SER A 138 4.04 20.78 18.11
CA SER A 138 3.37 20.47 16.84
C SER A 138 1.90 20.06 17.00
N PHE A 139 1.33 20.14 18.21
CA PHE A 139 0.08 19.47 18.57
C PHE A 139 -1.11 19.92 17.71
N GLY A 140 -1.22 21.23 17.44
CA GLY A 140 -2.26 21.77 16.57
C GLY A 140 -2.19 21.23 15.14
N SER A 141 -0.98 21.13 14.58
CA SER A 141 -0.75 20.54 13.25
C SER A 141 -0.98 19.03 13.25
N PHE A 142 -0.58 18.35 14.33
CA PHE A 142 -0.77 16.92 14.52
C PHE A 142 -2.25 16.55 14.55
N ILE A 143 -3.06 17.18 15.43
CA ILE A 143 -4.51 16.93 15.53
C ILE A 143 -5.23 17.25 14.22
N LYS A 144 -4.83 18.32 13.51
CA LYS A 144 -5.38 18.64 12.19
C LYS A 144 -5.16 17.50 11.19
N ALA A 145 -4.02 16.81 11.29
CA ALA A 145 -3.67 15.66 10.46
C ALA A 145 -4.31 14.34 10.94
N LEU A 146 -4.87 14.27 12.15
CA LEU A 146 -5.63 13.12 12.64
C LEU A 146 -7.10 13.09 12.17
N ARG A 147 -7.57 14.06 11.37
CA ARG A 147 -8.90 13.98 10.75
C ARG A 147 -9.04 12.65 9.99
N PRO A 148 -10.23 12.00 9.94
CA PRO A 148 -10.37 10.63 9.45
C PRO A 148 -9.68 10.33 8.12
N SER A 149 -9.78 11.23 7.13
CA SER A 149 -9.15 11.07 5.81
C SER A 149 -7.63 11.31 5.79
N GLN A 150 -7.10 12.04 6.77
CA GLN A 150 -5.67 12.33 6.91
C GLN A 150 -4.97 11.34 7.85
N PHE A 151 -5.70 10.75 8.80
CA PHE A 151 -5.18 9.73 9.71
C PHE A 151 -4.73 8.47 8.97
N VAL A 152 -5.55 7.99 8.01
CA VAL A 152 -5.19 6.84 7.17
C VAL A 152 -3.91 7.12 6.36
N ARG A 153 -3.70 8.38 5.91
CA ARG A 153 -2.43 8.78 5.26
C ARG A 153 -1.24 8.75 6.20
N LEU A 154 -1.44 9.08 7.48
CA LEU A 154 -0.42 9.09 8.53
C LEU A 154 0.08 7.68 8.86
N LEU A 155 -0.83 6.70 8.89
CA LEU A 155 -0.51 5.27 9.07
C LEU A 155 0.38 4.70 7.96
N LEU A 156 0.48 5.39 6.82
CA LEU A 156 1.21 4.95 5.62
C LEU A 156 2.61 5.57 5.49
N THR A 157 3.10 6.23 6.54
CA THR A 157 4.46 6.77 6.62
C THR A 157 5.52 5.67 6.75
N PRO A 158 6.79 5.95 6.39
CA PRO A 158 7.77 4.95 5.92
C PRO A 158 8.16 3.81 6.87
N GLU A 159 7.83 3.85 8.16
CA GLU A 159 8.34 2.85 9.12
C GLU A 159 7.62 1.48 9.05
N HIS A 160 6.57 1.33 8.23
CA HIS A 160 5.84 0.06 8.09
C HIS A 160 6.42 -0.94 7.07
N PHE A 161 7.62 -0.70 6.53
CA PHE A 161 8.21 -1.55 5.48
C PHE A 161 8.70 -2.93 5.93
N THR A 162 8.67 -3.26 7.22
CA THR A 162 9.16 -4.56 7.72
C THR A 162 8.22 -5.74 7.43
N TYR A 163 6.98 -5.51 6.96
CA TYR A 163 5.98 -6.57 6.81
C TYR A 163 5.83 -7.16 5.39
N GLY A 164 6.64 -6.72 4.40
CA GLY A 164 6.38 -7.02 2.99
C GLY A 164 6.94 -8.28 2.39
N ASN A 165 7.76 -9.04 3.12
CA ASN A 165 8.28 -10.30 2.60
C ASN A 165 8.33 -11.35 3.69
N ASN A 166 7.16 -11.88 4.03
CA ASN A 166 7.03 -13.07 4.87
C ASN A 166 7.34 -14.38 4.11
N GLY A 167 8.07 -14.31 2.98
CA GLY A 167 8.39 -15.46 2.13
C GLY A 167 7.27 -15.93 1.20
N MET A 168 6.08 -15.32 1.24
CA MET A 168 4.93 -15.77 0.43
C MET A 168 4.89 -15.26 -1.01
N ALA A 169 5.96 -14.61 -1.50
CA ALA A 169 5.99 -14.04 -2.85
C ALA A 169 5.64 -15.09 -3.94
N LYS A 170 6.14 -16.33 -3.79
CA LYS A 170 5.82 -17.43 -4.73
C LYS A 170 4.35 -17.82 -4.69
N THR A 171 3.75 -17.86 -3.50
CA THR A 171 2.32 -18.15 -3.32
C THR A 171 1.45 -17.06 -3.92
N ALA A 172 1.79 -15.78 -3.66
CA ALA A 172 1.10 -14.64 -4.26
C ALA A 172 1.19 -14.65 -5.78
N ALA A 173 2.36 -14.93 -6.35
CA ALA A 173 2.53 -15.07 -7.80
C ALA A 173 1.69 -16.23 -8.36
N GLY A 174 1.66 -17.37 -7.68
CA GLY A 174 0.82 -18.52 -8.05
C GLY A 174 -0.67 -18.22 -8.01
N PHE A 175 -1.12 -17.45 -7.01
CA PHE A 175 -2.49 -16.94 -6.94
C PHE A 175 -2.81 -16.03 -8.14
N VAL A 176 -1.97 -15.03 -8.41
CA VAL A 176 -2.16 -14.08 -9.53
C VAL A 176 -2.20 -14.80 -10.87
N ALA A 177 -1.30 -15.74 -11.11
CA ALA A 177 -1.27 -16.54 -12.34
C ALA A 177 -2.54 -17.37 -12.56
N ASN A 178 -3.27 -17.69 -11.49
CA ASN A 178 -4.50 -18.47 -11.55
C ASN A 178 -5.76 -17.64 -11.74
N LEU A 179 -5.68 -16.31 -11.71
CA LEU A 179 -6.82 -15.43 -11.92
C LEU A 179 -7.42 -15.62 -13.33
N PRO A 180 -8.76 -15.64 -13.48
CA PRO A 180 -9.40 -15.87 -14.77
C PRO A 180 -8.94 -14.92 -15.88
N ALA A 181 -8.76 -13.64 -15.57
CA ALA A 181 -8.30 -12.63 -16.53
C ALA A 181 -6.88 -12.94 -17.05
N VAL A 182 -5.98 -13.41 -16.16
CA VAL A 182 -4.61 -13.77 -16.51
C VAL A 182 -4.58 -15.04 -17.36
N LYS A 183 -5.34 -16.07 -16.97
CA LYS A 183 -5.50 -17.30 -17.77
C LYS A 183 -6.06 -17.00 -19.17
N ALA A 184 -7.06 -16.14 -19.27
CA ALA A 184 -7.64 -15.72 -20.54
C ALA A 184 -6.64 -14.96 -21.41
N ALA A 185 -5.80 -14.11 -20.81
CA ALA A 185 -4.74 -13.39 -21.52
C ALA A 185 -3.64 -14.32 -22.04
N ILE A 186 -3.16 -15.26 -21.21
CA ILE A 186 -2.17 -16.28 -21.62
C ILE A 186 -2.70 -17.10 -22.80
N ALA A 187 -3.97 -17.54 -22.75
CA ALA A 187 -4.60 -18.29 -23.83
C ALA A 187 -4.69 -17.51 -25.17
N LYS A 188 -4.75 -16.17 -25.12
CA LYS A 188 -4.76 -15.30 -26.30
C LYS A 188 -3.35 -15.01 -26.84
N GLY A 189 -2.35 -14.88 -25.96
CA GLY A 189 -0.96 -14.58 -26.33
C GLY A 189 -0.16 -15.78 -26.83
N GLY A 190 -0.68 -17.00 -26.66
CA GLY A 190 -0.09 -18.24 -27.20
C GLY A 190 -0.41 -18.54 -28.67
N LYS A 191 -1.01 -17.61 -29.42
CA LYS A 191 -1.26 -17.70 -30.86
C LYS A 191 -0.32 -16.79 -31.64
#